data_AF-A0A7J9XL69-F1
#
_entry.id   AF-A0A7J9XL69-F1
#
_cell.length_a   1.000
_cell.length_b   1.000
_cell.length_c   1.000
_cell.angle_alpha   90.00
_cell.angle_beta   90.00
_cell.angle_gamma   90.00
#
_symmetry.space_group_name_H-M   'P 1'
#
loop_
_entity.id
_entity.type
_entity.pdbx_description
1 polymer ?
#
loop_
_entity_poly.entity_id
_entity_poly.type
_entity_poly.pdbx_seq_one_letter_code
_entity_poly.pdbx_strand_id
1 'polypeptide(L)'
;MSDVTTADPRPLVRVRDGAARVAGCRCRACGEPVAFVWPRCPVCRAETAAASFGPHGTVWSATVVRVPVPGRTAPYGLAYVDLDDGPRVLARVKGDADAPLPIGSRVTLLESAEERDVQVEVL
;
A
#
# COMPACT_ATOMS: atom_id res chain seq x y z
N MET A 1 17.41 20.90 -3.00
CA MET A 1 17.20 19.48 -2.68
C MET A 1 17.40 18.73 -3.98
N SER A 2 18.45 17.91 -4.05
CA SER A 2 18.89 17.19 -5.25
C SER A 2 17.76 16.36 -5.83
N ASP A 3 17.55 16.48 -7.15
CA ASP A 3 16.71 15.58 -7.94
C ASP A 3 17.06 14.14 -7.60
N VAL A 4 16.17 13.46 -6.87
CA VAL A 4 16.29 12.04 -6.64
C VAL A 4 15.87 11.37 -7.94
N THR A 5 16.85 10.98 -8.77
CA THR A 5 16.68 10.15 -9.97
C THR A 5 16.23 8.71 -9.65
N THR A 6 16.05 8.39 -8.37
CA THR A 6 15.60 7.06 -7.92
C THR A 6 14.09 6.94 -8.08
N ALA A 7 13.66 5.84 -8.70
CA ALA A 7 12.24 5.50 -8.77
C ALA A 7 11.62 5.53 -7.37
N ASP A 8 10.47 6.19 -7.25
CA ASP A 8 9.76 6.26 -5.97
C ASP A 8 9.44 4.85 -5.47
N PRO A 9 9.88 4.49 -4.25
CA PRO A 9 9.73 3.14 -3.73
C PRO A 9 8.31 2.84 -3.22
N ARG A 10 7.38 3.80 -3.29
CA ARG A 10 5.99 3.59 -2.84
C ARG A 10 5.18 2.82 -3.89
N PRO A 11 4.35 1.85 -3.47
CA PRO A 11 3.42 1.19 -4.38
C PRO A 11 2.53 2.21 -5.10
N LEU A 12 2.31 2.01 -6.40
CA LEU A 12 1.46 2.88 -7.19
C LEU A 12 0.00 2.48 -7.01
N VAL A 13 -0.84 3.38 -6.54
CA VAL A 13 -2.30 3.18 -6.54
C VAL A 13 -2.88 3.72 -7.85
N ARG A 14 -3.80 2.97 -8.46
CA ARG A 14 -4.56 3.37 -9.64
C ARG A 14 -6.03 3.07 -9.45
N VAL A 15 -6.90 3.93 -9.96
CA VAL A 15 -8.32 3.62 -10.04
C VAL A 15 -8.59 2.69 -11.22
N ARG A 16 -9.35 1.62 -10.96
CA ARG A 16 -9.81 0.63 -11.93
C ARG A 16 -11.24 0.26 -11.57
N ASP A 17 -12.15 0.38 -12.53
CA ASP A 17 -13.58 0.07 -12.35
C ASP A 17 -14.21 0.76 -11.12
N GLY A 18 -13.83 2.02 -10.88
CA GLY A 18 -14.31 2.81 -9.76
C GLY A 18 -13.68 2.51 -8.40
N ALA A 19 -12.70 1.59 -8.32
CA ALA A 19 -12.04 1.22 -7.08
C ALA A 19 -10.53 1.49 -7.12
N ALA A 20 -9.97 1.97 -6.00
CA ALA A 20 -8.54 2.16 -5.83
C ALA A 20 -7.83 0.81 -5.68
N ARG A 21 -6.81 0.56 -6.52
CA ARG A 21 -6.05 -0.70 -6.54
C ARG A 21 -4.56 -0.46 -6.57
N VAL A 22 -3.78 -1.28 -5.87
CA VAL A 22 -2.32 -1.27 -5.96
C VAL A 22 -1.89 -1.94 -7.26
N ALA A 23 -1.17 -1.21 -8.11
CA ALA A 23 -0.57 -1.73 -9.33
C ALA A 23 0.72 -2.48 -9.01
N GLY A 24 0.86 -3.69 -9.54
CA GLY A 24 2.03 -4.53 -9.31
C GLY A 24 2.14 -5.66 -10.33
N CYS A 25 2.65 -6.81 -9.92
CA CYS A 25 2.73 -7.99 -10.77
C CYS A 25 2.43 -9.27 -10.00
N ARG A 26 2.05 -10.32 -10.73
CA ARG A 26 1.89 -11.68 -10.21
C ARG A 26 2.84 -12.62 -10.95
N CYS A 27 3.51 -13.50 -10.22
CA CYS A 27 4.34 -14.53 -10.85
C CYS A 27 3.49 -15.50 -11.69
N ARG A 28 3.94 -15.79 -12.92
CA ARG A 28 3.28 -16.75 -13.82
C ARG A 28 3.44 -18.22 -13.40
N ALA A 29 4.42 -18.52 -12.54
CA ALA A 29 4.71 -19.89 -12.10
C ALA A 29 4.14 -20.18 -10.70
N CYS A 30 4.50 -19.39 -9.68
CA CYS A 30 4.11 -19.65 -8.29
C CYS A 30 2.96 -18.78 -7.78
N GLY A 31 2.45 -17.84 -8.59
CA GLY A 31 1.34 -16.99 -8.20
C GLY A 31 1.66 -15.88 -7.19
N GLU A 32 2.92 -15.73 -6.75
CA GLU A 32 3.34 -14.70 -5.78
C GLU A 32 2.92 -13.30 -6.23
N PRO A 33 2.16 -12.54 -5.42
CA PRO A 33 1.81 -11.16 -5.70
C PRO A 33 2.90 -10.19 -5.21
N VAL A 34 3.24 -9.19 -6.03
CA VAL A 34 4.26 -8.19 -5.71
C VAL A 34 3.69 -6.80 -5.94
N ALA A 35 3.83 -5.90 -4.97
CA ALA A 35 3.32 -4.52 -5.00
C ALA A 35 4.08 -3.58 -5.98
N PHE A 36 5.01 -4.13 -6.76
CA PHE A 36 5.92 -3.43 -7.66
C PHE A 36 6.03 -4.17 -8.98
N VAL A 37 6.42 -3.45 -10.03
CA VAL A 37 6.68 -4.05 -11.34
C VAL A 37 8.11 -4.56 -11.37
N TRP A 38 8.30 -5.86 -11.14
CA TRP A 38 9.59 -6.53 -11.28
C TRP A 38 9.57 -7.54 -12.42
N PRO A 39 10.63 -7.64 -13.26
CA PRO A 39 10.66 -8.57 -14.38
C PRO A 39 10.73 -10.04 -13.96
N ARG A 40 11.18 -10.33 -12.73
CA ARG A 40 11.29 -11.69 -12.18
C ARG A 40 10.72 -11.76 -10.77
N CYS A 41 10.12 -12.90 -10.46
CA CYS A 41 9.57 -13.19 -9.14
C CYS A 41 10.69 -13.25 -8.07
N PRO A 42 10.53 -12.58 -6.92
CA PRO A 42 11.53 -12.62 -5.85
C PRO A 42 11.63 -13.99 -5.15
N VAL A 43 10.58 -14.81 -5.27
CA VAL A 43 10.51 -16.14 -4.64
C VAL A 43 11.11 -17.21 -5.55
N CYS A 44 10.61 -17.35 -6.78
CA CYS A 44 10.97 -18.45 -7.68
C CYS A 44 11.73 -18.03 -8.96
N ARG A 45 11.99 -16.72 -9.16
CA ARG A 45 12.72 -16.14 -10.32
C ARG A 45 12.08 -16.31 -11.70
N ALA A 46 10.90 -16.92 -11.78
CA ALA A 46 10.12 -16.99 -13.01
C ALA A 46 9.60 -15.61 -13.43
N GLU A 47 9.10 -15.53 -14.67
CA GLU A 47 8.48 -14.31 -15.19
C GLU A 47 7.24 -13.90 -14.40
N THR A 48 6.99 -12.60 -14.39
CA THR A 48 5.78 -12.00 -13.80
C THR A 48 4.93 -11.38 -14.90
N ALA A 49 3.63 -11.23 -14.62
CA ALA A 49 2.70 -10.47 -15.45
C ALA A 49 2.12 -9.32 -14.62
N ALA A 50 1.79 -8.20 -15.27
CA ALA A 50 1.14 -7.09 -14.60
C ALA A 50 -0.17 -7.53 -13.92
N ALA A 51 -0.40 -7.02 -12.71
CA ALA A 51 -1.58 -7.31 -11.90
C ALA A 51 -1.99 -6.08 -11.08
N SER A 52 -3.19 -6.11 -10.53
CA SER A 52 -3.69 -5.07 -9.62
C SER A 52 -4.41 -5.70 -8.44
N PHE A 53 -4.24 -5.14 -7.25
CA PHE A 53 -4.68 -5.72 -5.98
C PHE A 53 -5.57 -4.76 -5.18
N GLY A 54 -6.50 -5.29 -4.37
CA GLY A 54 -7.47 -4.54 -3.57
C GLY A 54 -8.89 -4.54 -4.16
N PRO A 55 -9.76 -3.58 -3.79
CA PRO A 55 -9.48 -2.43 -2.92
C PRO A 55 -9.44 -2.79 -1.43
N HIS A 56 -9.85 -4.00 -1.04
CA HIS A 56 -10.01 -4.34 0.37
C HIS A 56 -8.79 -5.07 0.95
N GLY A 57 -8.64 -4.98 2.27
CA GLY A 57 -7.61 -5.69 3.01
C GLY A 57 -7.85 -5.68 4.52
N THR A 58 -6.94 -6.36 5.22
CA THR A 58 -6.97 -6.50 6.68
C THR A 58 -5.74 -5.86 7.31
N VAL A 59 -5.93 -5.07 8.38
CA VAL A 59 -4.82 -4.53 9.17
C VAL A 59 -4.03 -5.66 9.81
N TRP A 60 -2.77 -5.82 9.41
CA TRP A 60 -1.85 -6.79 10.00
C TRP A 60 -1.10 -6.21 11.21
N SER A 61 -0.68 -4.95 11.12
CA SER A 61 -0.04 -4.20 12.20
C SER A 61 -0.28 -2.71 12.00
N ALA A 62 -0.37 -1.94 13.08
CA ALA A 62 -0.62 -0.50 13.01
C ALA A 62 0.17 0.26 14.07
N THR A 63 0.42 1.54 13.80
CA THR A 63 1.06 2.46 14.73
C THR A 63 0.54 3.89 14.52
N VAL A 64 0.81 4.76 15.49
CA VAL A 64 0.59 6.20 15.39
C VAL A 64 1.94 6.89 15.40
N VAL A 65 2.22 7.66 14.36
CA VAL A 65 3.37 8.56 14.33
C VAL A 65 2.98 9.82 15.09
N ARG A 66 3.57 10.00 16.28
CA ARG A 66 3.28 11.11 17.19
C ARG A 66 4.23 12.29 17.06
N VAL A 67 5.40 12.07 16.44
CA VAL A 67 6.40 13.13 16.20
C VAL A 67 6.27 13.55 14.73
N PRO A 68 6.08 14.84 14.45
CA PRO A 68 5.95 15.31 13.07
C PRO A 68 7.24 15.06 12.28
N VAL A 69 7.07 14.78 10.99
CA VAL A 69 8.16 14.73 9.99
C VAL A 69 7.89 15.81 8.94
N PRO A 70 8.90 16.32 8.22
CA PRO A 70 8.69 17.35 7.21
C PRO A 70 7.56 17.00 6.24
N GLY A 71 6.62 17.93 6.06
CA GLY A 71 5.44 17.74 5.20
C GLY A 71 4.31 16.92 5.83
N ARG A 72 4.34 16.58 7.13
CA ARG A 72 3.26 15.83 7.78
C ARG A 72 2.89 16.40 9.14
N THR A 73 1.59 16.57 9.35
CA THR A 73 1.00 16.92 10.65
C THR A 73 0.83 15.65 11.49
N ALA A 74 1.39 15.64 12.68
CA ALA A 74 1.17 14.59 13.68
C ALA A 74 -0.01 14.98 14.61
N PRO A 75 -0.73 14.00 15.19
CA PRO A 75 -0.53 12.55 15.05
C PRO A 75 -1.22 11.97 13.81
N TYR A 76 -0.59 10.99 13.15
CA TYR A 76 -1.20 10.27 12.03
C TYR A 76 -0.99 8.76 12.11
N GLY A 77 -1.96 8.01 11.58
CA GLY A 77 -1.94 6.54 11.60
C GLY A 77 -1.19 5.95 10.41
N LEU A 78 -0.45 4.88 10.68
CA LEU A 78 0.12 3.99 9.67
C LEU A 78 -0.33 2.56 9.95
N ALA A 79 -0.58 1.80 8.88
CA ALA A 79 -0.93 0.39 8.96
C ALA A 79 -0.22 -0.40 7.87
N TYR A 80 0.29 -1.58 8.24
CA TYR A 80 0.53 -2.65 7.29
C TYR A 80 -0.80 -3.35 7.03
N VAL A 81 -1.17 -3.45 5.76
CA VAL A 81 -2.44 -4.03 5.31
C VAL A 81 -2.14 -5.20 4.39
N ASP A 82 -2.67 -6.37 4.71
CA ASP A 82 -2.72 -7.52 3.81
C ASP A 82 -3.92 -7.33 2.87
N LEU A 83 -3.64 -7.07 1.58
CA LEU A 83 -4.69 -6.98 0.56
C LEU A 83 -5.25 -8.37 0.28
N ASP A 84 -6.57 -8.49 0.13
CA ASP A 84 -7.27 -9.78 0.05
C ASP A 84 -6.77 -10.69 -1.08
N ASP A 85 -6.40 -10.07 -2.21
CA ASP A 85 -5.97 -10.75 -3.42
C ASP A 85 -4.48 -10.53 -3.72
N GLY A 86 -3.72 -9.98 -2.78
CA GLY A 86 -2.46 -9.31 -3.12
C GLY A 86 -1.38 -9.27 -2.04
N PRO A 87 -0.43 -8.34 -2.20
CA PRO A 87 0.69 -8.20 -1.29
C PRO A 87 0.30 -7.43 -0.03
N ARG A 88 1.16 -7.51 0.99
CA ARG A 88 1.15 -6.57 2.11
C ARG A 88 1.66 -5.20 1.67
N VAL A 89 0.97 -4.13 2.05
CA VAL A 89 1.38 -2.75 1.78
C VAL A 89 1.42 -1.92 3.05
N LEU A 90 2.33 -0.94 3.10
CA LEU A 90 2.30 0.11 4.12
C LEU A 90 1.36 1.21 3.63
N ALA A 91 0.36 1.55 4.42
CA ALA A 91 -0.63 2.57 4.11
C ALA A 91 -0.78 3.58 5.25
N ARG A 92 -1.08 4.82 4.88
CA ARG A 92 -1.61 5.82 5.83
C ARG A 92 -3.07 5.53 6.12
N VAL A 93 -3.45 5.73 7.37
CA VAL A 93 -4.85 5.79 7.76
C VAL A 93 -5.35 7.21 7.47
N LYS A 94 -6.51 7.32 6.80
CA LYS A 94 -7.15 8.61 6.53
C LYS A 94 -7.58 9.28 7.83
N GLY A 95 -7.33 10.59 7.93
CA GLY A 95 -7.64 11.40 9.10
C GLY A 95 -6.57 11.36 10.18
N ASP A 96 -6.82 12.09 11.26
CA ASP A 96 -5.98 12.07 12.45
C ASP A 96 -6.17 10.75 13.21
N ALA A 97 -5.12 10.29 13.89
CA ALA A 97 -5.18 9.04 14.64
C ALA A 97 -4.57 9.21 16.03
N ASP A 98 -5.41 9.15 17.07
CA ASP A 98 -4.95 9.17 18.46
C ASP A 98 -4.46 7.80 18.94
N ALA A 99 -4.96 6.73 18.33
CA ALA A 99 -4.61 5.34 18.61
C ALA A 99 -4.41 4.53 17.31
N PRO A 100 -3.59 3.46 17.33
CA PRO A 100 -3.44 2.57 16.19
C PRO A 100 -4.75 1.88 15.84
N LEU A 101 -4.97 1.57 14.56
CA LEU A 101 -6.09 0.71 14.18
C LEU A 101 -5.95 -0.67 14.85
N PRO A 102 -7.05 -1.27 15.33
CA PRO A 102 -7.02 -2.63 15.83
C PRO A 102 -6.52 -3.61 14.75
N ILE A 103 -5.63 -4.52 15.13
CA ILE A 103 -5.21 -5.63 14.25
C ILE A 103 -6.45 -6.46 13.90
N GLY A 104 -6.57 -6.84 12.62
CA GLY A 104 -7.74 -7.53 12.09
C GLY A 104 -8.84 -6.62 11.55
N SER A 105 -8.73 -5.30 11.72
CA SER A 105 -9.69 -4.36 11.14
C SER A 105 -9.75 -4.47 9.63
N ARG A 106 -10.97 -4.42 9.07
CA ARG A 106 -11.20 -4.37 7.63
C ARG A 106 -11.08 -2.95 7.13
N VAL A 107 -10.39 -2.80 6.01
CA VAL A 107 -10.12 -1.49 5.39
C VAL A 107 -10.35 -1.53 3.89
N THR A 108 -10.53 -0.35 3.31
CA THR A 108 -10.51 -0.14 1.87
C THR A 108 -9.44 0.85 1.47
N LEU A 109 -8.79 0.61 0.34
CA LEU A 109 -7.88 1.52 -0.33
C LEU A 109 -8.64 2.76 -0.80
N LEU A 110 -7.96 3.88 -0.73
CA LEU A 110 -8.42 5.16 -1.26
C LEU A 110 -7.61 5.54 -2.49
N GLU A 111 -8.22 6.35 -3.36
CA GLU A 111 -7.48 7.00 -4.44
C GLU A 111 -6.36 7.86 -3.84
N SER A 112 -5.14 7.69 -4.34
CA SER A 112 -3.99 8.41 -3.80
C SER A 112 -4.12 9.91 -4.10
N ALA A 113 -4.19 10.72 -3.04
CA ALA A 113 -4.12 12.18 -3.12
C ALA A 113 -2.68 12.66 -3.41
N GLU A 114 -2.46 13.98 -3.37
CA GLU A 114 -1.22 14.70 -3.72
C GLU A 114 0.07 14.10 -3.11
N GLU A 115 -0.04 13.50 -1.92
CA GLU A 115 0.99 12.65 -1.33
C GLU A 115 0.78 11.20 -1.81
N ARG A 116 1.62 10.72 -2.74
CA ARG A 116 1.57 9.39 -3.39
C ARG A 116 1.68 8.16 -2.46
N ASP A 117 1.38 8.30 -1.18
CA ASP A 117 1.25 7.19 -0.25
C ASP A 117 -0.01 6.38 -0.57
N VAL A 118 0.06 5.08 -0.28
CA VAL A 118 -1.14 4.25 -0.19
C VAL A 118 -1.94 4.76 1.01
N GLN A 119 -3.24 4.97 0.82
CA GLN A 119 -4.15 5.41 1.88
C GLN A 119 -5.27 4.40 2.07
N VAL A 120 -5.73 4.28 3.32
CA VAL A 120 -6.85 3.40 3.70
C VAL A 120 -7.80 4.08 4.67
N GLU A 121 -9.06 3.65 4.65
CA GLU A 121 -10.03 3.91 5.71
C GLU A 121 -10.69 2.61 6.18
N VAL A 122 -11.18 2.60 7.42
CA VAL A 122 -11.88 1.45 8.00
C VAL A 122 -13.25 1.30 7.34
N LEU A 123 -13.64 0.05 7.07
CA LEU A 123 -14.97 -0.31 6.55
C LEU A 123 -16.05 -0.31 7.63
#